data_AF-A0A819MKK3-F1
#
_entry.id   AF-A0A819MKK3-F1
#
_cell.length_a   1.000
_cell.length_b   1.000
_cell.length_c   1.000
_cell.angle_alpha   90.00
_cell.angle_beta   90.00
_cell.angle_gamma   90.00
#
_symmetry.space_group_name_H-M   'P 1'
#
loop_
_entity.id
_entity.type
_entity.pdbx_description
1 polymer ?
#
loop_
_entity_poly.entity_id
_entity_poly.type
_entity_poly.pdbx_seq_one_letter_code
_entity_poly.pdbx_strand_id
1 'polypeptide(L)'
;MEQGDLIEDIDALQLAQSEQIFTKASNRFIRKWNRKESTFIEYFQKEWLTSHRGWYEDIQQLTPSTNNDLESNNKVIKDENTFRERLPLGLKQFHDEQTVTLDIWPSSYQWVKLDKSVVSIELENEIEFYIPGGQQLSISKNEIDVMKKLKWYSFDQYKAKAFNIWHVILPMDSAKWLNGQCNCPVYFKKFMCKYIVGLAIRLNYCKPPPAAKNIPIGEKRRRDRPSKAKKALLIQ
;
A
#
# COMPACT_ATOMS: atom_id res chain seq x y z
N MET A 1 21.76 1.06 15.87
CA MET A 1 21.64 1.37 14.43
C MET A 1 21.24 0.15 13.62
N GLU A 2 21.78 -1.06 13.89
CA GLU A 2 21.60 -2.23 13.01
C GLU A 2 20.21 -2.89 13.03
N GLN A 3 19.48 -2.86 14.15
CA GLN A 3 18.15 -3.47 14.23
C GLN A 3 17.10 -2.72 13.39
N GLY A 4 17.24 -1.39 13.23
CA GLY A 4 16.34 -0.59 12.40
C GLY A 4 16.46 -0.96 10.93
N ASP A 5 17.70 -1.07 10.42
CA ASP A 5 17.98 -1.43 9.03
C ASP A 5 17.47 -2.84 8.68
N LEU A 6 17.54 -3.79 9.62
CA LEU A 6 17.02 -5.15 9.43
C LEU A 6 15.50 -5.14 9.28
N ILE A 7 14.80 -4.38 10.13
CA ILE A 7 13.34 -4.26 10.06
C ILE A 7 12.93 -3.59 8.75
N GLU A 8 13.60 -2.51 8.35
CA GLU A 8 13.32 -1.85 7.06
C GLU A 8 13.53 -2.79 5.86
N ASP A 9 14.53 -3.65 5.92
CA ASP A 9 14.78 -4.63 4.88
C ASP A 9 13.72 -5.76 4.88
N ILE A 10 13.24 -6.19 6.05
CA ILE A 10 12.13 -7.13 6.16
C ILE A 10 10.85 -6.50 5.59
N ASP A 11 10.55 -5.25 5.92
CA ASP A 11 9.43 -4.50 5.36
C ASP A 11 9.52 -4.40 3.83
N ALA A 12 10.73 -4.14 3.30
CA ALA A 12 10.97 -4.10 1.86
C ALA A 12 10.82 -5.47 1.19
N LEU A 13 11.14 -6.56 1.90
CA LEU A 13 10.95 -7.92 1.43
C LEU A 13 9.46 -8.33 1.46
N GLN A 14 8.71 -7.89 2.47
CA GLN A 14 7.26 -8.09 2.57
C GLN A 14 6.54 -7.49 1.36
N LEU A 15 7.00 -6.34 0.89
CA LEU A 15 6.42 -5.60 -0.23
C LEU A 15 6.80 -6.15 -1.62
N ALA A 16 7.34 -7.36 -1.70
CA ALA A 16 7.65 -8.01 -2.96
C ALA A 16 6.38 -8.21 -3.82
N GLN A 17 6.50 -7.88 -5.11
CA GLN A 17 5.38 -7.73 -6.05
C GLN A 17 5.15 -8.96 -6.93
N SER A 18 5.79 -10.07 -6.60
CA SER A 18 5.56 -11.39 -7.21
C SER A 18 6.38 -12.43 -6.46
N GLU A 19 6.01 -13.70 -6.62
CA GLU A 19 6.79 -14.82 -6.09
C GLU A 19 8.24 -14.84 -6.63
N GLN A 20 8.42 -14.48 -7.91
CA GLN A 20 9.74 -14.43 -8.53
C GLN A 20 10.63 -13.37 -7.88
N ILE A 21 10.06 -12.17 -7.66
CA ILE A 21 10.76 -11.08 -6.97
C ILE A 21 11.05 -11.48 -5.53
N PHE A 22 10.06 -12.01 -4.81
CA PHE A 22 10.19 -12.42 -3.42
C PHE A 22 11.28 -13.49 -3.23
N THR A 23 11.30 -14.52 -4.08
CA THR A 23 12.31 -15.59 -4.03
C THR A 23 13.71 -15.04 -4.28
N LYS A 24 13.86 -14.21 -5.32
CA LYS A 24 15.16 -13.62 -5.65
C LYS A 24 15.61 -12.64 -4.56
N ALA A 25 14.69 -11.89 -3.94
CA ALA A 25 14.98 -10.86 -2.95
C ALA A 25 15.37 -11.51 -1.64
N SER A 26 14.64 -12.56 -1.22
CA SER A 26 14.98 -13.45 -0.11
C SER A 26 16.41 -13.98 -0.21
N ASN A 27 16.83 -14.47 -1.37
CA ASN A 27 18.20 -14.94 -1.58
C ASN A 27 19.26 -13.83 -1.41
N ARG A 28 18.94 -12.58 -1.78
CA ARG A 28 19.85 -11.44 -1.56
C ARG A 28 19.81 -10.95 -0.13
N PHE A 29 18.66 -11.00 0.52
CA PHE A 29 18.46 -10.66 1.93
C PHE A 29 19.31 -11.57 2.83
N ILE A 30 19.22 -12.90 2.64
CA ILE A 30 20.03 -13.88 3.36
C ILE A 30 21.52 -13.56 3.19
N ARG A 31 21.99 -13.34 1.95
CA ARG A 31 23.40 -13.01 1.71
C ARG A 31 23.86 -11.72 2.39
N LYS A 32 23.00 -10.71 2.47
CA LYS A 32 23.30 -9.42 3.13
C LYS A 32 23.47 -9.60 4.63
N TRP A 33 22.55 -10.32 5.26
CA TRP A 33 22.45 -10.38 6.72
C TRP A 33 23.15 -11.59 7.36
N ASN A 34 23.42 -12.66 6.61
CA ASN A 34 24.02 -13.89 7.18
C ASN A 34 25.41 -13.66 7.80
N ARG A 35 26.17 -12.66 7.33
CA ARG A 35 27.48 -12.31 7.92
C ARG A 35 27.38 -11.55 9.23
N LYS A 36 26.23 -10.92 9.51
CA LYS A 36 26.00 -10.06 10.67
C LYS A 36 25.17 -10.76 11.73
N GLU A 37 24.13 -11.47 11.31
CA GLU A 37 23.06 -12.02 12.16
C GLU A 37 22.75 -13.47 11.76
N SER A 38 23.77 -14.34 11.70
CA SER A 38 23.64 -15.71 11.16
C SER A 38 22.56 -16.53 11.85
N THR A 39 22.51 -16.53 13.18
CA THR A 39 21.51 -17.28 13.96
C THR A 39 20.09 -16.83 13.65
N PHE A 40 19.86 -15.51 13.55
CA PHE A 40 18.57 -14.97 13.15
C PHE A 40 18.23 -15.37 11.71
N ILE A 41 19.19 -15.31 10.78
CA ILE A 41 18.95 -15.62 9.38
C ILE A 41 18.67 -17.10 9.15
N GLU A 42 19.33 -18.00 9.86
CA GLU A 42 19.01 -19.43 9.85
C GLU A 42 17.57 -19.68 10.31
N TYR A 43 17.17 -19.07 11.44
CA TYR A 43 15.79 -19.12 11.94
C TYR A 43 14.81 -18.53 10.92
N PHE A 44 15.09 -17.32 10.41
CA PHE A 44 14.21 -16.60 9.50
C PHE A 44 14.03 -17.34 8.17
N GLN A 45 15.11 -17.92 7.63
CA GLN A 45 15.03 -18.71 6.42
C GLN A 45 14.18 -19.96 6.60
N LYS A 46 14.35 -20.67 7.71
CA LYS A 46 13.57 -21.87 8.01
C LYS A 46 12.09 -21.52 8.21
N GLU A 47 11.79 -20.58 9.09
CA GLU A 47 10.42 -20.28 9.49
C GLU A 47 9.68 -19.46 8.43
N TRP A 48 10.26 -18.36 7.95
CA TRP A 48 9.54 -17.36 7.15
C TRP A 48 9.80 -17.44 5.66
N LEU A 49 10.91 -18.05 5.22
CA LEU A 49 11.22 -18.21 3.79
C LEU A 49 10.99 -19.62 3.25
N THR A 50 10.71 -20.59 4.13
CA THR A 50 10.45 -21.99 3.76
C THR A 50 9.10 -22.46 4.29
N SER A 51 8.90 -22.51 5.61
CA SER A 51 7.67 -23.04 6.20
C SER A 51 6.45 -22.13 6.03
N HIS A 52 6.62 -20.83 6.30
CA HIS A 52 5.53 -19.85 6.34
C HIS A 52 5.74 -18.75 5.30
N ARG A 53 5.88 -19.11 4.02
CA ARG A 53 6.20 -18.16 2.92
C ARG A 53 5.10 -17.15 2.59
N GLY A 54 3.90 -17.31 3.17
CA GLY A 54 2.70 -16.54 2.82
C GLY A 54 2.56 -15.16 3.46
N TRP A 55 3.66 -14.48 3.76
CA TRP A 55 3.65 -13.20 4.47
C TRP A 55 3.97 -11.99 3.59
N TYR A 56 4.41 -12.19 2.34
CA TYR A 56 4.59 -11.09 1.39
C TYR A 56 3.25 -10.68 0.77
N GLU A 57 3.09 -9.39 0.51
CA GLU A 57 1.81 -8.75 0.21
C GLU A 57 1.11 -9.26 -1.05
N ASP A 58 1.87 -9.63 -2.09
CA ASP A 58 1.32 -10.04 -3.37
C ASP A 58 0.96 -11.54 -3.44
N ILE A 59 1.08 -12.30 -2.34
CA ILE A 59 0.67 -13.72 -2.35
C ILE A 59 -0.85 -13.88 -2.41
N GLN A 60 -1.58 -12.99 -1.75
CA GLN A 60 -3.03 -12.99 -1.72
C GLN A 60 -3.53 -11.57 -1.97
N GLN A 61 -3.83 -11.31 -3.24
CA GLN A 61 -4.41 -10.04 -3.65
C GLN A 61 -5.81 -9.87 -3.04
N LEU A 62 -6.18 -8.62 -2.78
CA LEU A 62 -7.47 -8.19 -2.23
C LEU A 62 -7.75 -8.57 -0.77
N THR A 63 -6.76 -9.08 -0.03
CA THR A 63 -6.84 -9.28 1.43
C THR A 63 -5.88 -8.37 2.21
N PRO A 64 -6.37 -7.54 3.14
CA PRO A 64 -5.51 -6.58 3.82
C PRO A 64 -4.54 -7.31 4.76
N SER A 65 -3.25 -7.02 4.63
CA SER A 65 -2.19 -7.55 5.51
C SER A 65 -2.13 -6.88 6.88
N THR A 66 -3.17 -6.15 7.26
CA THR A 66 -3.20 -5.47 8.56
C THR A 66 -3.76 -6.40 9.61
N ASN A 67 -3.03 -6.55 10.71
CA ASN A 67 -3.52 -7.23 11.90
C ASN A 67 -4.57 -6.42 12.67
N ASN A 68 -5.02 -5.26 12.15
CA ASN A 68 -5.95 -4.35 12.80
C ASN A 68 -7.21 -5.04 13.32
N ASP A 69 -7.77 -6.01 12.60
CA ASP A 69 -8.94 -6.75 13.06
C ASP A 69 -8.62 -7.67 14.23
N LEU A 70 -7.49 -8.37 14.19
CA LEU A 70 -7.01 -9.21 15.29
C LEU A 70 -6.64 -8.36 16.51
N GLU A 71 -5.93 -7.25 16.32
CA GLU A 71 -5.55 -6.33 17.39
C GLU A 71 -6.77 -5.61 17.98
N SER A 72 -7.70 -5.18 17.15
CA SER A 72 -8.96 -4.57 17.59
C SER A 72 -9.80 -5.56 18.37
N ASN A 73 -9.93 -6.80 17.89
CA ASN A 73 -10.66 -7.85 18.62
C ASN A 73 -9.95 -8.20 19.93
N ASN A 74 -8.62 -8.34 19.93
CA ASN A 74 -7.84 -8.57 21.14
C ASN A 74 -7.97 -7.41 22.13
N LYS A 75 -8.02 -6.17 21.63
CA LYS A 75 -8.25 -4.99 22.45
C LYS A 75 -9.65 -4.98 23.03
N VAL A 76 -10.68 -5.23 22.23
CA VAL A 76 -12.07 -5.39 22.71
C VAL A 76 -12.16 -6.47 23.78
N ILE A 77 -11.53 -7.64 23.57
CA ILE A 77 -11.47 -8.69 24.59
C ILE A 77 -10.78 -8.19 25.86
N LYS A 78 -9.65 -7.50 25.75
CA LYS A 78 -8.93 -6.98 26.93
C LYS A 78 -9.68 -5.87 27.65
N ASP A 79 -10.39 -5.01 26.92
CA ASP A 79 -11.10 -3.85 27.44
C ASP A 79 -12.51 -4.24 27.97
N GLU A 80 -13.17 -5.22 27.35
CA GLU A 80 -14.58 -5.60 27.61
C GLU A 80 -14.74 -6.94 28.35
N ASN A 81 -13.85 -7.94 28.17
CA ASN A 81 -13.94 -9.23 28.87
C ASN A 81 -13.25 -9.27 30.24
N THR A 82 -12.68 -8.15 30.72
CA THR A 82 -12.31 -7.99 32.14
C THR A 82 -13.51 -7.48 32.96
N PHE A 83 -14.62 -8.22 32.98
CA PHE A 83 -15.81 -8.01 33.86
C PHE A 83 -16.96 -7.08 33.36
N ARG A 84 -17.81 -7.52 32.39
CA ARG A 84 -19.31 -7.40 32.41
C ARG A 84 -20.02 -7.88 31.12
N GLU A 85 -21.36 -7.90 31.18
CA GLU A 85 -22.35 -8.48 30.24
C GLU A 85 -22.16 -8.18 28.75
N ARG A 86 -22.49 -9.17 27.91
CA ARG A 86 -22.33 -9.16 26.45
C ARG A 86 -23.10 -8.01 25.79
N LEU A 87 -22.39 -7.15 25.08
CA LEU A 87 -23.02 -6.20 24.16
C LEU A 87 -23.57 -6.93 22.92
N PRO A 88 -24.73 -6.51 22.38
CA PRO A 88 -25.24 -7.07 21.14
C PRO A 88 -24.29 -6.74 19.99
N LEU A 89 -23.84 -7.77 19.28
CA LEU A 89 -23.03 -7.64 18.07
C LEU A 89 -23.87 -6.92 17.02
N GLY A 90 -23.67 -5.61 16.87
CA GLY A 90 -24.23 -4.86 15.75
C GLY A 90 -23.73 -5.46 14.45
N LEU A 91 -24.63 -5.72 13.51
CA LEU A 91 -24.31 -6.26 12.18
C LEU A 91 -23.32 -5.30 11.49
N LYS A 92 -22.05 -5.70 11.38
CA LYS A 92 -21.11 -5.01 10.48
C LYS A 92 -21.53 -5.30 9.05
N GLN A 93 -21.84 -4.26 8.29
CA GLN A 93 -22.09 -4.39 6.86
C GLN A 93 -20.75 -4.61 6.16
N PHE A 94 -20.64 -5.73 5.44
CA PHE A 94 -19.54 -5.97 4.53
C PHE A 94 -19.83 -5.22 3.23
N HIS A 95 -18.83 -4.52 2.71
CA HIS A 95 -18.94 -3.84 1.42
C HIS A 95 -18.40 -4.76 0.33
N ASP A 96 -19.24 -5.08 -0.66
CA ASP A 96 -18.84 -5.90 -1.81
C ASP A 96 -18.11 -5.07 -2.88
N GLU A 97 -18.18 -3.74 -2.78
CA GLU A 97 -17.57 -2.80 -3.71
C GLU A 97 -16.49 -1.95 -3.05
N GLN A 98 -15.45 -1.67 -3.83
CA GLN A 98 -14.33 -0.88 -3.37
C GLN A 98 -14.71 0.61 -3.27
N THR A 99 -14.63 1.17 -2.07
CA THR A 99 -14.98 2.57 -1.84
C THR A 99 -13.76 3.44 -1.59
N VAL A 100 -13.82 4.68 -2.09
CA VAL A 100 -12.75 5.67 -1.90
C VAL A 100 -13.04 6.48 -0.66
N THR A 101 -12.30 6.20 0.41
CA THR A 101 -12.45 6.89 1.69
C THR A 101 -12.03 8.37 1.58
N LEU A 102 -12.66 9.23 2.39
CA LEU A 102 -12.44 10.69 2.33
C LEU A 102 -10.98 11.11 2.61
N ASP A 103 -10.20 10.29 3.31
CA ASP A 103 -8.81 10.58 3.69
C ASP A 103 -7.82 10.45 2.52
N ILE A 104 -8.14 9.70 1.46
CA ILE A 104 -7.22 9.51 0.34
C ILE A 104 -7.25 10.68 -0.64
N TRP A 105 -8.42 11.29 -0.85
CA TRP A 105 -8.65 12.36 -1.83
C TRP A 105 -7.67 13.54 -1.73
N PRO A 106 -7.34 14.07 -0.54
CA PRO A 106 -6.37 15.16 -0.43
C PRO A 106 -4.99 14.76 -0.95
N SER A 107 -4.52 13.56 -0.58
CA SER A 107 -3.20 13.07 -1.00
C SER A 107 -3.14 12.78 -2.50
N SER A 108 -4.23 12.29 -3.09
CA SER A 108 -4.37 12.09 -4.53
C SER A 108 -4.36 13.42 -5.27
N TYR A 109 -5.14 14.39 -4.79
CA TYR A 109 -5.22 15.71 -5.42
C TYR A 109 -3.89 16.49 -5.32
N GLN A 110 -3.21 16.42 -4.19
CA GLN A 110 -1.85 16.96 -4.04
C GLN A 110 -0.88 16.28 -5.01
N TRP A 111 -0.93 14.95 -5.15
CA TRP A 111 -0.10 14.23 -6.11
C TRP A 111 -0.37 14.68 -7.55
N VAL A 112 -1.64 14.90 -7.93
CA VAL A 112 -1.99 15.42 -9.26
C VAL A 112 -1.31 16.76 -9.51
N LYS A 113 -1.34 17.67 -8.51
CA LYS A 113 -0.70 19.00 -8.57
C LYS A 113 0.82 18.98 -8.67
N LEU A 114 1.50 17.89 -8.27
CA LEU A 114 2.94 17.76 -8.45
C LEU A 114 3.35 17.61 -9.92
N ASP A 115 2.39 17.35 -10.81
CA ASP A 115 2.58 17.25 -12.25
C ASP A 115 3.73 16.32 -12.69
N LYS A 116 3.96 15.25 -11.93
CA LYS A 116 4.95 14.22 -12.28
C LYS A 116 4.64 13.61 -13.64
N SER A 117 5.68 13.30 -14.43
CA SER A 117 5.51 12.62 -15.71
C SER A 117 4.92 11.23 -15.51
N VAL A 118 4.06 10.82 -16.44
CA VAL A 118 3.49 9.47 -16.46
C VAL A 118 3.69 8.90 -17.84
N VAL A 119 4.20 7.68 -17.92
CA VAL A 119 4.27 6.92 -19.17
C VAL A 119 3.12 5.94 -19.18
N SER A 120 2.28 5.97 -20.21
CA SER A 120 1.18 5.02 -20.41
C SER A 120 1.47 4.04 -21.53
N ILE A 121 0.96 2.81 -21.39
CA ILE A 121 0.94 1.77 -22.42
C ILE A 121 -0.48 1.22 -22.45
N GLU A 122 -1.16 1.39 -23.58
CA GLU A 122 -2.50 0.84 -23.78
C GLU A 122 -2.40 -0.62 -24.22
N LEU A 123 -3.19 -1.47 -23.56
CA LEU A 123 -3.39 -2.87 -23.89
C LEU A 123 -4.86 -3.07 -24.30
N GLU A 124 -5.24 -4.29 -24.67
CA GLU A 124 -6.58 -4.59 -25.20
C GLU A 124 -7.72 -4.22 -24.23
N ASN A 125 -7.56 -4.50 -22.93
CA ASN A 125 -8.60 -4.31 -21.91
C ASN A 125 -8.19 -3.36 -20.78
N GLU A 126 -6.94 -2.94 -20.73
CA GLU A 126 -6.34 -2.23 -19.60
C GLU A 126 -5.30 -1.22 -20.09
N ILE A 127 -4.98 -0.25 -19.24
CA ILE A 127 -3.94 0.74 -19.47
C ILE A 127 -2.93 0.63 -18.33
N GLU A 128 -1.67 0.35 -18.68
CA GLU A 128 -0.56 0.39 -17.75
C GLU A 128 -0.01 1.82 -17.63
N PHE A 129 0.20 2.29 -16.40
CA PHE A 129 0.80 3.57 -16.09
C PHE A 129 2.05 3.39 -15.23
N TYR A 130 3.11 4.09 -15.60
CA TYR A 130 4.38 4.11 -14.89
C TYR A 130 4.64 5.50 -14.33
N ILE A 131 4.81 5.58 -13.01
CA ILE A 131 4.89 6.83 -12.24
C ILE A 131 6.21 6.85 -11.45
N PRO A 132 6.97 7.95 -11.46
CA PRO A 132 8.17 8.06 -10.64
C PRO A 132 7.84 8.14 -9.15
N GLY A 133 8.51 7.29 -8.38
CA GLY A 133 8.48 7.21 -6.93
C GLY A 133 9.22 8.37 -6.25
N GLY A 134 9.10 8.42 -4.92
CA GLY A 134 9.82 9.42 -4.09
C GLY A 134 9.68 10.87 -4.57
N GLN A 135 10.80 11.57 -4.66
CA GLN A 135 10.89 12.97 -5.11
C GLN A 135 11.11 13.11 -6.63
N GLN A 136 11.40 12.01 -7.34
CA GLN A 136 11.65 12.03 -8.78
C GLN A 136 10.41 12.54 -9.53
N LEU A 137 10.61 13.49 -10.44
CA LEU A 137 9.52 14.12 -11.20
C LEU A 137 9.27 13.45 -12.55
N SER A 138 10.30 12.86 -13.16
CA SER A 138 10.22 12.26 -14.49
C SER A 138 10.75 10.84 -14.55
N ILE A 139 10.21 10.04 -15.46
CA ILE A 139 10.65 8.65 -15.74
C ILE A 139 10.80 8.41 -17.24
N SER A 140 11.86 7.70 -17.63
CA SER A 140 12.14 7.32 -19.01
C SER A 140 11.69 5.88 -19.34
N LYS A 141 11.47 5.60 -20.64
CA LYS A 141 11.15 4.23 -21.11
C LYS A 141 12.27 3.23 -20.79
N ASN A 142 13.53 3.66 -20.87
CA ASN A 142 14.69 2.82 -20.53
C ASN A 142 14.67 2.38 -19.06
N GLU A 143 14.28 3.25 -18.13
CA GLU A 143 14.14 2.90 -16.71
C GLU A 143 13.05 1.84 -16.50
N ILE A 144 11.93 1.96 -17.22
CA ILE A 144 10.82 0.99 -17.20
C ILE A 144 11.30 -0.37 -17.71
N ASP A 145 12.02 -0.40 -18.84
CA ASP A 145 12.57 -1.64 -19.41
C ASP A 145 13.57 -2.32 -18.46
N VAL A 146 14.40 -1.54 -17.78
CA VAL A 146 15.35 -2.05 -16.78
C VAL A 146 14.61 -2.63 -15.57
N MET A 147 13.52 -1.98 -15.14
CA MET A 147 12.66 -2.47 -14.06
C MET A 147 12.02 -3.81 -14.42
N LYS A 148 11.41 -3.92 -15.61
CA LYS A 148 10.79 -5.18 -16.11
C LYS A 148 11.79 -6.34 -16.19
N LYS A 149 13.06 -6.06 -16.48
CA LYS A 149 14.13 -7.08 -16.56
C LYS A 149 14.60 -7.60 -15.19
N LEU A 150 14.13 -7.04 -14.08
CA LEU A 150 14.50 -7.43 -12.71
C LEU A 150 16.02 -7.54 -12.48
N LYS A 151 16.82 -6.68 -13.12
CA LYS A 151 18.30 -6.72 -13.04
C LYS A 151 18.81 -6.00 -11.79
N TRP A 152 19.08 -6.77 -10.74
CA TRP A 152 19.72 -6.32 -9.49
C TRP A 152 20.51 -7.48 -8.86
N TYR A 153 21.58 -7.13 -8.15
CA TYR A 153 22.59 -8.07 -7.68
C TYR A 153 22.79 -8.05 -6.15
N SER A 154 22.31 -6.99 -5.48
CA SER A 154 22.27 -6.88 -4.01
C SER A 154 20.85 -6.58 -3.52
N PHE A 155 20.62 -6.77 -2.22
CA PHE A 155 19.33 -6.45 -1.61
C PHE A 155 19.07 -4.93 -1.63
N ASP A 156 20.09 -4.11 -1.41
CA ASP A 156 19.96 -2.65 -1.46
C ASP A 156 19.59 -2.14 -2.87
N GLN A 157 20.13 -2.76 -3.91
CA GLN A 157 19.74 -2.46 -5.29
C GLN A 157 18.28 -2.86 -5.57
N TYR A 158 17.83 -3.98 -5.01
CA TYR A 158 16.42 -4.37 -5.08
C TYR A 158 15.55 -3.31 -4.38
N LYS A 159 15.86 -2.97 -3.13
CA LYS A 159 15.12 -1.99 -2.32
C LYS A 159 15.03 -0.63 -3.03
N ALA A 160 16.15 -0.13 -3.54
CA ALA A 160 16.19 1.12 -4.29
C ALA A 160 15.31 1.10 -5.54
N LYS A 161 15.28 -0.02 -6.29
CA LYS A 161 14.49 -0.14 -7.52
C LYS A 161 13.01 -0.40 -7.27
N ALA A 162 12.67 -1.19 -6.26
CA ALA A 162 11.28 -1.57 -5.95
C ALA A 162 10.39 -0.37 -5.61
N PHE A 163 10.98 0.69 -5.05
CA PHE A 163 10.26 1.90 -4.64
C PHE A 163 10.49 3.11 -5.55
N ASN A 164 11.24 2.94 -6.65
CA ASN A 164 11.53 4.03 -7.56
C ASN A 164 10.43 4.25 -8.62
N ILE A 165 9.66 3.22 -8.93
CA ILE A 165 8.65 3.26 -9.99
C ILE A 165 7.38 2.60 -9.47
N TRP A 166 6.29 3.36 -9.48
CA TRP A 166 4.97 2.79 -9.27
C TRP A 166 4.36 2.38 -10.60
N HIS A 167 3.92 1.13 -10.65
CA HIS A 167 3.15 0.56 -11.73
C HIS A 167 1.68 0.55 -11.31
N VAL A 168 0.82 1.19 -12.09
CA VAL A 168 -0.63 1.24 -11.90
C VAL A 168 -1.30 0.69 -13.14
N ILE A 169 -2.25 -0.22 -12.97
CA ILE A 169 -3.06 -0.77 -14.04
C ILE A 169 -4.48 -0.26 -13.82
N LEU A 170 -5.08 0.37 -14.83
CA LEU A 170 -6.49 0.75 -14.81
C LEU A 170 -7.25 0.00 -15.91
N PRO A 171 -8.50 -0.42 -15.67
CA PRO A 171 -9.37 -0.92 -16.73
C PRO A 171 -9.58 0.15 -17.83
N MET A 172 -9.72 -0.30 -19.08
CA MET A 172 -10.04 0.59 -20.21
C MET A 172 -11.42 1.26 -20.03
N ASP A 173 -12.35 0.56 -19.37
CA ASP A 173 -13.64 1.10 -18.98
C ASP A 173 -13.47 2.15 -17.87
N SER A 174 -13.58 3.42 -18.26
CA SER A 174 -13.45 4.57 -17.35
C SER A 174 -14.40 4.52 -16.15
N ALA A 175 -15.55 3.83 -16.23
CA ALA A 175 -16.47 3.70 -15.10
C ALA A 175 -15.94 2.74 -14.02
N LYS A 176 -15.04 1.82 -14.40
CA LYS A 176 -14.49 0.77 -13.53
C LYS A 176 -13.11 1.09 -12.98
N TRP A 177 -12.68 2.35 -13.05
CA TRP A 177 -11.36 2.79 -12.58
C TRP A 177 -11.05 2.41 -11.12
N LEU A 178 -12.08 2.18 -10.28
CA LEU A 178 -11.95 1.71 -8.91
C LEU A 178 -11.27 0.34 -8.82
N ASN A 179 -11.43 -0.51 -9.83
CA ASN A 179 -10.82 -1.83 -9.92
C ASN A 179 -9.34 -1.76 -10.33
N GLY A 180 -8.75 -0.57 -10.34
CA GLY A 180 -7.36 -0.37 -10.65
C GLY A 180 -6.43 -1.07 -9.66
N GLN A 181 -5.29 -1.52 -10.15
CA GLN A 181 -4.25 -2.18 -9.35
C GLN A 181 -3.01 -1.31 -9.26
N CYS A 182 -2.26 -1.41 -8.16
CA CYS A 182 -1.03 -0.64 -8.00
C CYS A 182 0.02 -1.42 -7.20
N ASN A 183 1.29 -1.29 -7.56
CA ASN A 183 2.38 -1.96 -6.84
C ASN A 183 2.96 -1.15 -5.65
N CYS A 184 2.29 -0.07 -5.22
CA CYS A 184 2.79 0.75 -4.13
C CYS A 184 2.42 0.17 -2.75
N PRO A 185 3.21 0.46 -1.69
CA PRO A 185 2.97 -0.11 -0.36
C PRO A 185 1.59 0.20 0.23
N VAL A 186 1.04 1.36 -0.11
CA VAL A 186 -0.29 1.76 0.38
C VAL A 186 -1.38 0.91 -0.26
N TYR A 187 -1.23 0.57 -1.55
CA TYR A 187 -2.20 -0.29 -2.24
C TYR A 187 -2.20 -1.68 -1.65
N PHE A 188 -1.03 -2.30 -1.47
CA PHE A 188 -0.98 -3.63 -0.87
C PHE A 188 -1.69 -3.73 0.50
N LYS A 189 -1.58 -2.69 1.32
CA LYS A 189 -2.22 -2.67 2.66
C LYS A 189 -3.71 -2.30 2.66
N LYS A 190 -4.19 -1.55 1.67
CA LYS A 190 -5.54 -0.93 1.69
C LYS A 190 -6.38 -1.20 0.44
N PHE A 191 -5.80 -1.82 -0.58
CA PHE A 191 -6.28 -1.96 -1.95
C PHE A 191 -6.64 -0.65 -2.66
N MET A 192 -6.47 0.51 -2.02
CA MET A 192 -6.74 1.80 -2.63
C MET A 192 -5.60 2.75 -2.30
N CYS A 193 -5.05 3.40 -3.32
CA CYS A 193 -3.90 4.28 -3.17
C CYS A 193 -4.11 5.62 -3.88
N LYS A 194 -3.29 6.61 -3.49
CA LYS A 194 -3.37 7.95 -4.06
C LYS A 194 -3.07 8.01 -5.57
N TYR A 195 -2.36 7.01 -6.10
CA TYR A 195 -1.98 6.96 -7.51
C TYR A 195 -3.15 6.51 -8.40
N ILE A 196 -3.94 5.52 -7.98
CA ILE A 196 -5.17 5.10 -8.68
C ILE A 196 -6.16 6.27 -8.74
N VAL A 197 -6.49 6.84 -7.58
CA VAL A 197 -7.42 7.99 -7.49
C VAL A 197 -6.84 9.21 -8.21
N GLY A 198 -5.54 9.45 -8.10
CA GLY A 198 -4.86 10.56 -8.77
C GLY A 198 -4.91 10.46 -10.29
N LEU A 199 -4.67 9.26 -10.85
CA LEU A 199 -4.79 9.01 -12.29
C LEU A 199 -6.23 9.18 -12.75
N ALA A 200 -7.21 8.65 -12.01
CA ALA A 200 -8.62 8.85 -12.31
C ALA A 200 -9.02 10.34 -12.35
N ILE A 201 -8.43 11.18 -11.49
CA ILE A 201 -8.60 12.63 -11.55
C ILE A 201 -7.94 13.21 -12.80
N ARG A 202 -6.69 12.84 -13.13
CA ARG A 202 -5.98 13.35 -14.32
C ARG A 202 -6.69 12.99 -15.63
N LEU A 203 -7.24 11.78 -15.70
CA LEU A 203 -7.98 11.26 -16.85
C LEU A 203 -9.44 11.72 -16.89
N ASN A 204 -9.88 12.52 -15.93
CA ASN A 204 -11.26 12.99 -15.77
C ASN A 204 -12.31 11.88 -15.56
N TYR A 205 -11.92 10.70 -15.07
CA TYR A 205 -12.83 9.61 -14.71
C TYR A 205 -13.60 9.90 -13.41
N CYS A 206 -13.04 10.75 -12.54
CA CYS A 206 -13.72 11.20 -11.32
C CYS A 206 -13.41 12.66 -10.98
N LYS A 207 -14.26 13.28 -10.16
CA LYS A 207 -14.07 14.65 -9.67
C LYS A 207 -13.75 14.63 -8.18
N PRO A 208 -12.64 15.26 -7.74
CA PRO A 208 -12.32 15.29 -6.32
C PRO A 208 -13.34 16.12 -5.54
N PRO A 209 -13.76 15.67 -4.34
CA PRO A 209 -14.73 16.38 -3.52
C PRO A 209 -14.17 17.75 -3.09
N PRO A 210 -15.03 18.78 -2.88
CA PRO A 210 -14.57 20.13 -2.51
C PRO A 210 -13.66 20.15 -1.28
N ALA A 211 -13.96 19.31 -0.28
CA ALA A 211 -13.18 19.20 0.95
C ALA A 211 -11.71 18.79 0.72
N ALA A 212 -11.40 18.07 -0.36
CA ALA A 212 -10.03 17.68 -0.70
C ALA A 212 -9.23 18.80 -1.38
N LYS A 213 -9.91 19.78 -1.98
CA LYS A 213 -9.26 20.89 -2.70
C LYS A 213 -8.70 21.97 -1.79
N ASN A 214 -9.26 22.10 -0.59
CA ASN A 214 -8.99 23.20 0.34
C ASN A 214 -7.80 22.95 1.29
N ILE A 215 -7.12 21.79 1.19
CA ILE A 215 -5.97 21.47 2.04
C ILE A 215 -4.68 21.97 1.34
N PRO A 216 -3.89 22.85 1.98
CA PRO A 216 -2.61 23.31 1.44
C PRO A 216 -1.68 22.14 1.13
N ILE A 217 -0.77 22.33 0.17
CA ILE A 217 0.23 21.31 -0.18
C ILE A 217 1.17 21.11 1.02
N GLY A 218 1.34 19.86 1.45
CA GLY A 218 2.20 19.50 2.59
C GLY A 218 1.48 19.41 3.94
N GLU A 219 0.23 19.87 4.03
CA GLU A 219 -0.56 19.74 5.25
C GLU A 219 -1.40 18.46 5.24
N LYS A 220 -1.33 17.69 6.34
CA LYS A 220 -2.26 16.59 6.60
C LYS A 220 -3.50 17.15 7.27
N ARG A 221 -4.68 16.61 6.91
CA ARG A 221 -5.92 16.89 7.64
C ARG A 221 -5.72 16.50 9.11
N ARG A 222 -6.06 17.41 10.03
CA ARG A 222 -6.05 17.10 11.46
C ARG A 222 -7.00 15.94 11.74
N ARG A 223 -6.58 15.04 12.64
CA ARG A 223 -7.33 13.83 13.04
C ARG A 223 -8.54 14.16 13.94
N ASP A 224 -9.05 15.37 13.84
CA ASP A 224 -10.08 15.89 14.71
C ASP A 224 -11.45 15.31 14.32
N ARG A 225 -12.29 15.13 15.35
CA ARG A 225 -13.67 14.70 15.20
C ARG A 225 -14.40 15.62 14.20
N PRO A 226 -15.14 15.07 13.21
CA PRO A 226 -15.96 15.90 12.33
C PRO A 226 -16.90 16.78 13.18
N SER A 227 -16.84 18.09 12.99
CA SER A 227 -17.61 19.08 13.76
C SER A 227 -19.13 18.91 13.65
N LYS A 228 -19.61 18.12 12.68
CA LYS A 228 -21.03 17.86 12.42
C LYS A 228 -21.61 16.64 13.16
N ALA A 229 -20.83 15.92 13.97
CA ALA A 229 -21.39 14.87 14.81
C ALA A 229 -22.26 15.52 15.91
N LYS A 230 -23.59 15.44 15.77
CA LYS A 230 -24.55 15.89 16.80
C LYS A 230 -24.21 15.20 18.14
N LYS A 231 -24.42 15.90 19.26
CA LYS A 231 -24.25 15.35 20.62
C LYS A 231 -24.97 14.00 20.70
N ALA A 232 -24.21 12.93 20.87
CA ALA A 232 -24.76 11.65 21.25
C ALA A 232 -25.21 11.80 22.71
N LEU A 233 -26.51 11.63 22.94
CA LEU A 233 -27.21 11.76 24.22
C LEU A 233 -27.57 13.21 24.63
N LEU A 234 -28.86 13.55 24.48
CA LEU A 234 -29.51 14.51 25.36
C LEU A 234 -30.15 13.68 26.47
N ILE A 235 -29.60 13.74 27.68
CA ILE A 235 -30.29 13.25 28.86
C ILE A 235 -31.39 14.27 29.16
N GLN A 236 -32.65 13.83 29.10
CA GLN A 236 -33.80 14.59 29.60
C GLN A 236 -33.91 14.41 31.11
#